data_AF-A0A3D1EQL9-F1
#
_entry.id   AF-A0A3D1EQL9-F1
#
_cell.length_a   1.000
_cell.length_b   1.000
_cell.length_c   1.000
_cell.angle_alpha   90.00
_cell.angle_beta   90.00
_cell.angle_gamma   90.00
#
_symmetry.space_group_name_H-M   'P 1'
#
loop_
_entity.id
_entity.type
_entity.pdbx_description
1 polymer ?
#
loop_
_entity_poly.entity_id
_entity_poly.type
_entity_poly.pdbx_seq_one_letter_code
_entity_poly.pdbx_strand_id
1 'polypeptide(L)'
;APRPPGAPPAPRPVRPADVVNAVCEALNIPRHELLGNSRHRRITLARGVSAYLLRDLTTLSWPEIAHQLGRERHSTVHGAAKRITKALELDESTHSLPEQGEVPMRLLIDRVRRSALQAERR
;
A
#
# COMPACT_ATOMS: atom_id res chain seq x y z
N ALA A 1 13.57 -12.18 -23.47
CA ALA A 1 12.85 -11.06 -22.82
C ALA A 1 13.64 -10.62 -21.59
N PRO A 2 14.02 -9.33 -21.47
CA PRO A 2 14.96 -8.92 -20.44
C PRO A 2 14.25 -8.69 -19.10
N ARG A 3 14.79 -9.31 -18.06
CA ARG A 3 14.54 -9.05 -16.64
C ARG A 3 15.76 -8.27 -16.15
N PRO A 4 15.63 -7.02 -15.63
CA PRO A 4 16.80 -6.30 -15.15
C PRO A 4 17.33 -6.95 -13.85
N PRO A 5 18.66 -7.14 -13.73
CA PRO A 5 19.32 -7.67 -12.54
C PRO A 5 19.66 -6.52 -11.57
N GLY A 6 19.29 -6.65 -10.29
CA GLY A 6 19.59 -5.62 -9.30
C GLY A 6 18.97 -5.87 -7.94
N ALA A 7 19.39 -6.92 -7.23
CA ALA A 7 19.11 -7.10 -5.81
C ALA A 7 20.42 -7.11 -5.02
N PRO A 8 20.67 -6.12 -4.14
CA PRO A 8 21.58 -6.32 -3.02
C PRO A 8 20.85 -7.06 -1.88
N PRO A 9 21.50 -7.98 -1.16
CA PRO A 9 20.91 -8.67 -0.02
C PRO A 9 21.07 -7.85 1.28
N ALA A 10 19.96 -7.37 1.89
CA ALA A 10 19.82 -7.00 3.32
C ALA A 10 18.45 -6.31 3.60
N PRO A 11 18.06 -6.14 4.88
CA PRO A 11 17.59 -7.15 5.84
C PRO A 11 16.11 -7.51 5.57
N ARG A 12 15.75 -8.79 5.74
CA ARG A 12 14.40 -9.40 5.60
C ARG A 12 13.29 -8.46 5.07
N PRO A 13 13.16 -8.31 3.74
CA PRO A 13 12.15 -7.44 3.16
C PRO A 13 10.77 -8.06 3.37
N VAL A 14 9.87 -7.32 4.04
CA VAL A 14 8.45 -7.65 4.14
C VAL A 14 7.94 -7.92 2.72
N ARG A 15 7.23 -9.03 2.50
CA ARG A 15 6.84 -9.35 1.14
C ARG A 15 5.79 -8.33 0.68
N PRO A 16 5.85 -7.87 -0.58
CA PRO A 16 4.85 -6.98 -1.14
C PRO A 16 3.43 -7.56 -1.00
N ALA A 17 3.30 -8.88 -1.11
CA ALA A 17 2.05 -9.60 -0.90
C ALA A 17 1.50 -9.43 0.53
N ASP A 18 2.35 -9.47 1.56
CA ASP A 18 1.94 -9.29 2.96
C ASP A 18 1.46 -7.87 3.22
N VAL A 19 2.14 -6.86 2.67
CA VAL A 19 1.69 -5.46 2.76
C VAL A 19 0.32 -5.29 2.10
N VAL A 20 0.13 -5.83 0.89
CA VAL A 20 -1.15 -5.77 0.18
C VAL A 20 -2.25 -6.50 0.96
N ASN A 21 -1.94 -7.65 1.55
CA ASN A 21 -2.91 -8.40 2.36
C ASN A 21 -3.30 -7.63 3.63
N ALA A 22 -2.33 -7.05 4.34
CA ALA A 22 -2.56 -6.22 5.50
C ALA A 22 -3.42 -4.98 5.17
N VAL A 23 -3.21 -4.35 4.01
CA VAL A 23 -4.05 -3.25 3.52
C VAL A 23 -5.47 -3.74 3.22
N CYS A 24 -5.59 -4.89 2.55
CA CYS A 24 -6.88 -5.53 2.25
C CYS A 24 -7.69 -5.79 3.52
N GLU A 25 -7.07 -6.38 4.54
CA GLU A 25 -7.70 -6.65 5.83
C GLU A 25 -8.08 -5.36 6.56
N ALA A 26 -7.19 -4.37 6.60
CA ALA A 26 -7.46 -3.11 7.30
C ALA A 26 -8.60 -2.30 6.68
N LEU A 27 -8.75 -2.37 5.36
CA LEU A 27 -9.77 -1.62 4.61
C LEU A 27 -11.01 -2.48 4.27
N ASN A 28 -11.00 -3.76 4.63
CA ASN A 28 -12.01 -4.75 4.27
C ASN A 28 -12.33 -4.71 2.76
N ILE A 29 -11.28 -4.76 1.94
CA ILE A 29 -11.41 -4.81 0.48
C ILE A 29 -10.78 -6.10 -0.03
N PRO A 30 -11.27 -6.67 -1.14
CA PRO A 30 -10.64 -7.83 -1.74
C PRO A 30 -9.47 -7.43 -2.64
N ARG A 31 -8.45 -8.28 -2.69
CA ARG A 31 -7.24 -8.09 -3.52
C ARG A 31 -7.56 -7.81 -5.00
N HIS A 32 -8.60 -8.46 -5.53
CA HIS A 32 -9.00 -8.26 -6.93
C HIS A 32 -9.56 -6.85 -7.18
N GLU A 33 -10.17 -6.19 -6.19
CA GLU A 33 -10.61 -4.81 -6.32
C GLU A 33 -9.44 -3.84 -6.27
N LEU A 34 -8.44 -4.14 -5.42
CA LEU A 34 -7.21 -3.37 -5.33
C LEU A 34 -6.39 -3.46 -6.63
N LEU A 35 -6.32 -4.63 -7.25
CA LEU A 35 -5.68 -4.86 -8.55
C LEU A 35 -6.56 -4.43 -9.75
N GLY A 36 -7.87 -4.36 -9.57
CA GLY A 36 -8.84 -4.08 -10.62
C GLY A 36 -8.89 -2.62 -11.07
N ASN A 37 -9.98 -2.21 -11.72
CA ASN A 37 -10.17 -0.82 -12.17
C ASN A 37 -11.16 -0.01 -11.31
N SER A 38 -11.56 -0.52 -10.15
CA SER A 38 -12.49 0.15 -9.27
C SER A 38 -11.98 1.54 -8.87
N ARG A 39 -12.83 2.56 -9.04
CA ARG A 39 -12.56 3.98 -8.74
C ARG A 39 -13.08 4.41 -7.37
N HIS A 40 -13.53 3.46 -6.56
CA HIS A 40 -14.05 3.74 -5.23
C HIS A 40 -13.00 4.49 -4.39
N ARG A 41 -13.41 5.51 -3.64
CA ARG A 41 -12.49 6.36 -2.85
C ARG A 41 -11.63 5.51 -1.90
N ARG A 42 -12.23 4.49 -1.28
CA ARG A 42 -11.55 3.49 -0.44
C ARG A 42 -10.43 2.72 -1.17
N ILE A 43 -10.64 2.37 -2.44
CA ILE A 43 -9.70 1.55 -3.22
C ILE A 43 -8.55 2.42 -3.74
N THR A 44 -8.85 3.62 -4.19
CA THR A 44 -7.83 4.60 -4.56
C THR A 44 -6.92 4.90 -3.37
N LEU A 45 -7.50 5.05 -2.17
CA LEU A 45 -6.74 5.16 -0.93
C LEU A 45 -5.89 3.93 -0.68
N ALA A 46 -6.49 2.73 -0.73
CA ALA A 46 -5.78 1.47 -0.51
C ALA A 46 -4.56 1.31 -1.41
N ARG A 47 -4.68 1.66 -2.70
CA ARG A 47 -3.56 1.64 -3.65
C ARG A 47 -2.46 2.61 -3.26
N GLY A 48 -2.83 3.83 -2.87
CA GLY A 48 -1.86 4.81 -2.40
C GLY A 48 -1.17 4.36 -1.11
N VAL A 49 -1.91 3.81 -0.15
CA VAL A 49 -1.39 3.35 1.14
C VAL A 49 -0.47 2.15 0.92
N SER A 50 -0.87 1.21 0.06
CA SER A 50 -0.03 0.10 -0.37
C SER A 50 1.26 0.63 -0.97
N ALA A 51 1.19 1.52 -1.96
CA ALA A 51 2.37 2.08 -2.61
C ALA A 51 3.32 2.80 -1.64
N TYR A 52 2.75 3.57 -0.70
CA TYR A 52 3.50 4.27 0.35
C TYR A 52 4.20 3.28 1.30
N LEU A 53 3.47 2.29 1.80
CA LEU A 53 4.01 1.27 2.71
C LEU A 53 4.99 0.33 2.03
N LEU A 54 4.75 -0.08 0.80
CA LEU A 54 5.71 -0.82 0.00
C LEU A 54 7.01 -0.02 -0.13
N ARG A 55 6.94 1.29 -0.35
CA ARG A 55 8.14 2.11 -0.46
C ARG A 55 8.92 2.27 0.87
N ASP A 56 8.21 2.23 2.00
CA ASP A 56 8.76 2.38 3.35
C ASP A 56 9.27 1.04 3.94
N LEU A 57 8.50 -0.03 3.76
CA LEU A 57 8.76 -1.37 4.30
C LEU A 57 9.58 -2.25 3.37
N THR A 58 9.67 -1.90 2.08
CA THR A 58 10.44 -2.67 1.08
C THR A 58 11.41 -1.78 0.32
N THR A 59 12.42 -2.40 -0.25
CA THR A 59 13.43 -1.75 -1.10
C THR A 59 13.05 -1.72 -2.59
N LEU A 60 11.78 -1.99 -2.92
CA LEU A 60 11.30 -2.07 -4.30
C LEU A 60 11.30 -0.70 -4.99
N SER A 61 11.62 -0.71 -6.29
CA SER A 61 11.53 0.47 -7.15
C SER A 61 10.08 0.77 -7.52
N TRP A 62 9.75 2.04 -7.80
CA TRP A 62 8.42 2.44 -8.33
C TRP A 62 7.88 1.57 -9.48
N PRO A 63 8.67 1.18 -10.50
CA PRO A 63 8.20 0.24 -11.53
C PRO A 63 7.82 -1.15 -10.99
N GLU A 64 8.56 -1.67 -10.00
CA GLU A 64 8.25 -2.97 -9.39
C GLU A 64 7.00 -2.91 -8.52
N ILE A 65 6.83 -1.83 -7.75
CA ILE A 65 5.62 -1.58 -6.97
C ILE A 65 4.40 -1.48 -7.91
N ALA A 66 4.55 -0.79 -9.04
CA ALA A 66 3.49 -0.69 -10.04
C ALA A 66 3.14 -2.06 -10.64
N HIS A 67 4.14 -2.88 -10.96
CA HIS A 67 3.93 -4.24 -11.44
C HIS A 67 3.18 -5.10 -10.41
N GLN A 68 3.55 -5.04 -9.13
CA GLN A 68 2.85 -5.75 -8.05
C GLN A 68 1.40 -5.30 -7.86
N LEU A 69 1.13 -4.01 -8.09
CA LEU A 69 -0.23 -3.45 -8.03
C LEU A 69 -1.03 -3.66 -9.34
N GLY A 70 -0.48 -4.40 -10.32
CA GLY A 70 -1.13 -4.63 -11.61
C GLY A 70 -1.26 -3.36 -12.46
N ARG A 71 -0.34 -2.41 -12.32
CA ARG A 71 -0.36 -1.12 -13.03
C ARG A 71 0.85 -0.98 -13.95
N GLU A 72 0.57 -0.62 -15.19
CA GLU A 72 1.60 -0.36 -16.21
C GLU A 72 2.30 0.99 -16.02
N ARG A 73 1.60 2.00 -15.45
CA ARG A 73 2.13 3.35 -15.29
C ARG A 73 2.58 3.62 -13.85
N HIS A 74 3.90 3.69 -13.65
CA HIS A 74 4.51 4.05 -12.37
C HIS A 74 4.07 5.43 -11.85
N SER A 75 3.80 6.40 -12.74
CA SER A 75 3.38 7.76 -12.35
C SER A 75 2.04 7.78 -11.62
N THR A 76 1.15 6.83 -11.93
CA THR A 76 -0.13 6.67 -11.22
C THR A 76 0.09 6.24 -9.78
N VAL A 77 1.00 5.30 -9.57
CA VAL A 77 1.35 4.77 -8.24
C VAL A 77 2.10 5.83 -7.43
N HIS A 78 3.05 6.51 -8.05
CA HIS A 78 3.78 7.61 -7.43
C HIS A 78 2.84 8.77 -7.02
N GLY A 79 1.94 9.17 -7.92
CA GLY A 79 0.94 10.21 -7.63
C GLY A 79 -0.04 9.80 -6.52
N ALA A 80 -0.41 8.52 -6.44
CA ALA A 80 -1.23 7.99 -5.36
C ALA A 80 -0.48 8.00 -4.02
N ALA A 81 0.77 7.53 -3.98
CA ALA A 81 1.61 7.57 -2.78
C ALA A 81 1.81 9.01 -2.29
N LYS A 82 2.10 9.95 -3.19
CA LYS A 82 2.25 11.38 -2.85
C LYS A 82 0.96 12.00 -2.28
N ARG A 83 -0.20 11.58 -2.79
CA ARG A 83 -1.50 11.98 -2.22
C ARG A 83 -1.68 11.48 -0.79
N ILE A 84 -1.24 10.25 -0.51
CA ILE A 84 -1.27 9.70 0.86
C ILE A 84 -0.34 10.48 1.78
N THR A 85 0.91 10.72 1.36
CA THR A 85 1.86 11.53 2.15
C THR A 85 1.27 12.89 2.48
N LYS A 86 0.72 13.58 1.49
CA LYS A 86 0.08 14.88 1.71
C LYS A 86 -1.13 14.79 2.63
N ALA A 87 -1.96 13.75 2.49
CA ALA A 87 -3.11 13.52 3.35
C ALA A 87 -2.74 13.19 4.81
N LEU A 88 -1.56 12.60 5.03
CA LEU A 88 -0.98 12.41 6.37
C LEU A 88 -0.45 13.72 6.96
N GLU A 89 0.18 14.56 6.14
CA GLU A 89 0.71 15.86 6.57
C GLU A 89 -0.40 16.84 6.96
N LEU A 90 -1.53 16.80 6.24
CA LEU A 90 -2.67 17.66 6.53
C LEU A 90 -3.53 17.18 7.71
N ASP A 91 -3.31 15.96 8.24
CA ASP A 91 -4.15 15.26 9.24
C ASP A 91 -5.66 15.25 8.91
N GLU A 92 -6.04 15.66 7.70
CA GLU A 92 -7.40 16.05 7.29
C GLU A 92 -8.24 14.84 6.83
N SER A 93 -7.59 13.71 6.53
CA SER A 93 -8.26 12.58 5.91
C SER A 93 -8.78 11.56 6.91
N THR A 94 -9.88 11.90 7.58
CA THR A 94 -10.69 10.94 8.33
C THR A 94 -11.39 10.00 7.35
N HIS A 95 -11.18 8.69 7.51
CA HIS A 95 -11.83 7.68 6.67
C HIS A 95 -12.80 6.87 7.51
N SER A 96 -14.05 6.83 7.07
CA SER A 96 -15.07 5.97 7.65
C SER A 96 -14.81 4.53 7.23
N LEU A 97 -14.32 3.72 8.16
CA LEU A 97 -14.26 2.27 8.01
C LEU A 97 -15.62 1.70 8.44
N PRO A 98 -16.15 0.70 7.71
CA PRO A 98 -17.46 0.13 8.01
C PRO A 98 -17.55 -0.44 9.45
N GLU A 99 -16.43 -0.88 10.03
CA GLU A 99 -16.41 -1.51 11.36
C GLU A 99 -15.79 -0.63 12.47
N GLN A 100 -15.16 0.51 12.16
CA GLN A 100 -14.34 1.25 13.14
C GLN A 100 -14.70 2.73 13.23
N GLY A 101 -15.71 3.19 12.47
CA GLY A 101 -16.06 4.59 12.39
C GLY A 101 -14.99 5.43 11.68
N GLU A 102 -14.90 6.69 12.06
CA GLU A 102 -13.98 7.67 11.53
C GLU A 102 -12.57 7.48 12.10
N VAL A 103 -11.67 6.87 11.31
CA VAL A 103 -10.26 6.71 11.70
C VAL A 103 -9.37 7.74 10.99
N PRO A 104 -8.47 8.41 11.71
CA PRO A 104 -7.46 9.25 11.08
C PRO A 104 -6.50 8.38 10.28
N MET A 105 -6.05 8.92 9.15
CA MET A 105 -5.18 8.22 8.21
C MET A 105 -3.89 7.70 8.85
N ARG A 106 -3.33 8.46 9.81
CA ARG A 106 -2.19 8.05 10.63
C ARG A 106 -2.40 6.69 11.29
N LEU A 107 -3.54 6.49 11.95
CA LEU A 107 -3.84 5.24 12.64
C LEU A 107 -4.06 4.09 11.66
N LEU A 108 -4.66 4.36 10.50
CA LEU A 108 -4.81 3.35 9.46
C LEU A 108 -3.44 2.84 8.98
N ILE A 109 -2.52 3.75 8.64
CA ILE A 109 -1.19 3.37 8.16
C ILE A 109 -0.41 2.64 9.25
N ASP A 110 -0.44 3.14 10.48
CA ASP A 110 0.23 2.50 11.61
C ASP A 110 -0.32 1.09 11.88
N ARG A 111 -1.65 0.91 11.79
CA ARG A 111 -2.31 -0.40 11.90
C ARG A 111 -1.86 -1.35 10.81
N VAL A 112 -1.88 -0.91 9.55
CA VAL A 112 -1.45 -1.75 8.42
C VAL A 112 0.03 -2.09 8.56
N ARG A 113 0.87 -1.12 8.91
CA ARG A 113 2.30 -1.32 9.14
C ARG A 113 2.54 -2.37 10.21
N ARG A 114 1.86 -2.27 11.36
CA ARG A 114 1.93 -3.27 12.43
C ARG A 114 1.47 -4.64 11.95
N SER A 115 0.36 -4.73 11.21
CA SER A 115 -0.15 -5.99 10.68
C SER A 115 0.85 -6.64 9.69
N ALA A 116 1.40 -5.86 8.76
CA ALA A 116 2.41 -6.34 7.80
C ALA A 116 3.69 -6.84 8.49
N LEU A 117 4.14 -6.18 9.57
CA LEU A 117 5.28 -6.61 10.37
C LEU A 117 4.98 -7.86 11.22
N GLN A 118 3.71 -8.06 11.62
CA GLN A 118 3.29 -9.25 12.36
C GLN A 118 3.12 -10.47 11.44
N ALA A 119 2.69 -10.26 10.19
CA ALA A 119 2.54 -11.31 9.18
C ALA A 119 3.86 -12.03 8.88
N GLU A 120 5.00 -11.33 8.95
CA GLU A 120 6.34 -11.94 8.80
C GLU A 120 6.65 -13.00 9.87
N ARG A 121 6.06 -12.90 11.07
CA ARG A 121 6.36 -13.83 12.18
C ARG A 121 5.49 -15.10 12.18
N ARG A 122 4.61 -15.26 11.20
CA ARG A 122 3.66 -16.38 11.11
C ARG A 122 4.07 -17.37 10.02
#